data_AF-A0A5N9B4X4-F1
#
_entry.id   AF-A0A5N9B4X4-F1
#
_cell.length_a   1.000
_cell.length_b   1.000
_cell.length_c   1.000
_cell.angle_alpha   90.00
_cell.angle_beta   90.00
_cell.angle_gamma   90.00
#
_symmetry.space_group_name_H-M   'P 1'
#
loop_
_entity.id
_entity.type
_entity.pdbx_description
1 polymer ?
#
loop_
_entity_poly.entity_id
_entity_poly.type
_entity_poly.pdbx_seq_one_letter_code
_entity_poly.pdbx_strand_id
1 'polypeptide(L)'
;MKEINIIPKKYFIEIKPDMSNHNFDGLIYIHFDTNNKLNEIILDSVKLKILKCELIIENKELNLTDFHTTDSNLIINHKISNNTSATLKIHYKGKVSDDLKGLYFSSYNSNNKKEILLSTQFEPTDARKVIPCVDHPNYKAIFSLKLIIPTKLNAISNMPVINEKAISKSLKEIEFSKSPIMSTYLLFFAIGKISSKEIKTKQGVLIRVWATDNKEKFSDFALETSVKLLDYFESYFGIKYPLPKLDHIAIPDFAAGAMENWGCISYRE
;
A
#
# COMPACT_ATOMS: atom_id res chain seq x y z
N MET A 1 -14.73 -19.55 -11.96
CA MET A 1 -13.33 -19.36 -11.53
C MET A 1 -12.87 -18.07 -12.18
N LYS A 2 -12.33 -17.11 -11.43
CA LYS A 2 -11.99 -15.78 -11.98
C LYS A 2 -10.79 -15.91 -12.91
N GLU A 3 -10.88 -15.37 -14.12
CA GLU A 3 -9.82 -15.45 -15.11
C GLU A 3 -8.70 -14.47 -14.74
N ILE A 4 -7.57 -15.01 -14.27
CA ILE A 4 -6.34 -14.26 -14.03
C ILE A 4 -5.39 -14.61 -15.14
N ASN A 5 -5.11 -13.65 -16.01
CA ASN A 5 -4.43 -13.89 -17.28
C ASN A 5 -3.01 -13.32 -17.36
N ILE A 6 -2.57 -12.57 -16.34
CA ILE A 6 -1.19 -12.10 -16.18
C ILE A 6 -0.61 -12.55 -14.83
N ILE A 7 0.72 -12.68 -14.77
CA ILE A 7 1.46 -12.99 -13.53
C ILE A 7 2.22 -11.74 -13.10
N PRO A 8 1.76 -11.00 -12.06
CA PRO A 8 2.46 -9.81 -11.61
C PRO A 8 3.80 -10.18 -10.97
N LYS A 9 4.82 -9.37 -11.24
CA LYS A 9 6.16 -9.50 -10.66
C LYS A 9 6.49 -8.33 -9.76
N LYS A 10 6.12 -7.13 -10.18
CA LYS A 10 6.41 -5.91 -9.43
C LYS A 10 5.33 -4.85 -9.66
N TYR A 11 4.97 -4.16 -8.58
CA TYR A 11 4.17 -2.95 -8.58
C TYR A 11 5.03 -1.76 -8.17
N PHE A 12 5.05 -0.71 -8.97
CA PHE A 12 5.43 0.62 -8.51
C PHE A 12 4.15 1.45 -8.40
N ILE A 13 3.92 2.02 -7.22
CA ILE A 13 2.67 2.68 -6.87
C ILE A 13 3.01 4.09 -6.38
N GLU A 14 2.40 5.09 -7.01
CA GLU A 14 2.41 6.47 -6.56
C GLU A 14 0.98 6.90 -6.24
N ILE A 15 0.75 7.37 -5.01
CA ILE A 15 -0.55 7.86 -4.56
C ILE A 15 -0.40 9.29 -4.06
N LYS A 16 -1.30 10.16 -4.53
CA LYS A 16 -1.45 11.54 -4.05
C LYS A 16 -2.86 11.75 -3.53
N PRO A 17 -3.07 11.68 -2.21
CA PRO A 17 -4.38 11.95 -1.62
C PRO A 17 -4.74 13.43 -1.71
N ASP A 18 -6.01 13.68 -2.00
CA ASP A 18 -6.69 14.96 -1.83
C ASP A 18 -7.69 14.84 -0.67
N MET A 19 -7.18 15.10 0.53
CA MET A 19 -7.92 15.01 1.78
C MET A 19 -9.16 15.91 1.79
N SER A 20 -9.08 17.08 1.14
CA SER A 20 -10.17 18.07 1.11
C SER A 20 -11.33 17.63 0.24
N ASN A 21 -11.03 16.97 -0.88
CA ASN A 21 -12.04 16.50 -1.84
C ASN A 21 -12.39 15.02 -1.69
N HIS A 22 -11.85 14.33 -0.67
CA HIS A 22 -12.08 12.91 -0.40
C HIS A 22 -11.72 11.99 -1.58
N ASN A 23 -10.69 12.37 -2.35
CA ASN A 23 -10.23 11.64 -3.54
C ASN A 23 -8.73 11.38 -3.45
N PHE A 24 -8.21 10.61 -4.40
CA PHE A 24 -6.78 10.50 -4.63
C PHE A 24 -6.48 10.32 -6.12
N ASP A 25 -5.35 10.86 -6.56
CA ASP A 25 -4.77 10.55 -7.85
C ASP A 25 -3.78 9.38 -7.68
N GLY A 26 -3.80 8.45 -8.62
CA GLY A 26 -2.93 7.28 -8.62
C GLY A 26 -2.21 7.08 -9.94
N LEU A 27 -0.96 6.64 -9.83
CA LEU A 27 -0.13 6.16 -10.94
C LEU A 27 0.45 4.81 -10.53
N ILE A 28 0.25 3.79 -11.35
CA ILE A 28 0.79 2.46 -11.10
C ILE A 28 1.51 1.92 -12.33
N TYR A 29 2.63 1.26 -12.09
CA TYR A 29 3.33 0.44 -13.08
C TYR A 29 3.27 -1.00 -12.60
N ILE A 30 2.73 -1.88 -13.42
CA ILE A 30 2.60 -3.31 -13.17
C ILE A 30 3.54 -4.01 -14.12
N HIS A 31 4.65 -4.51 -13.61
CA HIS A 31 5.50 -5.42 -14.36
C HIS A 31 4.94 -6.84 -14.24
N PHE A 32 4.72 -7.50 -15.37
CA PHE A 32 4.08 -8.80 -15.41
C PHE A 32 4.65 -9.67 -16.53
N ASP A 33 4.45 -10.98 -16.37
CA ASP A 33 4.70 -11.98 -17.40
C ASP A 33 3.38 -12.62 -17.87
N THR A 34 3.35 -13.12 -19.10
CA THR A 34 2.28 -13.95 -19.65
C THR A 34 2.80 -15.35 -19.96
N ASN A 35 2.04 -16.40 -19.63
CA ASN A 35 2.38 -17.77 -20.07
C ASN A 35 1.78 -18.09 -21.44
N ASN A 36 0.56 -17.59 -21.68
CA ASN A 36 -0.21 -17.86 -22.88
C ASN A 36 -0.43 -16.57 -23.67
N LYS A 37 -0.78 -16.72 -24.94
CA LYS A 37 -1.27 -15.61 -25.75
C LYS A 37 -2.56 -15.06 -25.14
N LEU A 38 -2.65 -13.74 -25.03
CA LEU A 38 -3.81 -13.03 -24.50
C LEU A 38 -4.47 -12.18 -25.58
N ASN A 39 -5.79 -12.03 -25.51
CA ASN A 39 -6.52 -11.03 -26.31
C ASN A 39 -6.80 -9.75 -25.52
N GLU A 40 -6.79 -9.85 -24.20
CA GLU A 40 -7.06 -8.77 -23.26
C GLU A 40 -6.26 -8.97 -21.96
N ILE A 41 -6.07 -7.89 -21.21
CA ILE A 41 -5.54 -7.92 -19.85
C ILE A 41 -6.70 -7.62 -18.90
N ILE A 42 -6.86 -8.43 -17.85
CA ILE A 42 -7.90 -8.25 -16.84
C ILE A 42 -7.22 -7.95 -15.50
N LEU A 43 -7.61 -6.84 -14.87
CA LEU A 43 -7.19 -6.45 -13.53
C LEU A 43 -8.40 -6.24 -12.64
N ASP A 44 -8.28 -6.57 -11.36
CA ASP A 44 -9.22 -6.12 -10.35
C ASP A 44 -9.16 -4.61 -10.21
N SER A 45 -10.32 -3.97 -10.29
CA SER A 45 -10.45 -2.53 -10.15
C SER A 45 -11.88 -2.22 -9.74
N VAL A 46 -12.06 -1.64 -8.54
CA VAL A 46 -13.39 -1.30 -8.00
C VAL A 46 -13.44 0.19 -7.72
N LYS A 47 -14.41 0.89 -8.32
CA LYS A 47 -14.65 2.34 -8.12
C LYS A 47 -13.43 3.23 -8.45
N LEU A 48 -12.52 2.76 -9.31
CA LEU A 48 -11.41 3.54 -9.83
C LEU A 48 -11.76 4.09 -11.22
N LYS A 49 -11.60 5.41 -11.41
CA LYS A 49 -11.73 6.07 -12.71
C LYS A 49 -10.40 5.97 -13.44
N ILE A 50 -10.32 5.11 -14.45
CA ILE A 50 -9.13 4.95 -15.29
C ILE A 50 -9.06 6.11 -16.28
N LEU A 51 -7.91 6.78 -16.34
CA LEU A 51 -7.67 7.94 -17.18
C LEU A 51 -6.81 7.60 -18.40
N LYS A 52 -5.79 6.76 -18.21
CA LYS A 52 -4.84 6.39 -19.27
C LYS A 52 -4.24 5.02 -18.98
N CYS A 53 -4.09 4.21 -20.02
CA CYS A 53 -3.36 2.94 -20.01
C CYS A 53 -2.26 3.00 -21.06
N GLU A 54 -1.04 2.61 -20.68
CA GLU A 54 0.13 2.56 -21.55
C GLU A 54 0.83 1.22 -21.34
N LEU A 55 1.19 0.53 -22.42
CA LEU A 55 1.90 -0.74 -22.39
C LEU A 55 3.34 -0.54 -22.87
N ILE A 56 4.28 -0.97 -22.06
CA ILE A 56 5.71 -0.89 -22.34
C ILE A 56 6.21 -2.32 -22.58
N ILE A 57 6.58 -2.62 -23.83
CA ILE A 57 7.13 -3.91 -24.27
C ILE A 57 8.39 -3.62 -25.07
N GLU A 58 9.51 -4.30 -24.77
CA GLU A 58 10.79 -4.14 -25.49
C GLU A 58 11.22 -2.66 -25.62
N ASN A 59 11.05 -1.86 -24.56
CA ASN A 59 11.31 -0.42 -24.52
C ASN A 59 10.46 0.45 -25.47
N LYS A 60 9.40 -0.11 -26.08
CA LYS A 60 8.39 0.65 -26.83
C LYS A 60 7.18 0.91 -25.95
N GLU A 61 6.78 2.17 -25.83
CA GLU A 61 5.57 2.59 -25.13
C GLU A 61 4.41 2.72 -26.13
N LEU A 62 3.32 2.01 -25.84
CA LEU A 62 2.11 1.97 -26.65
C LEU A 62 0.95 2.53 -25.83
N ASN A 63 0.31 3.59 -26.32
CA ASN A 63 -0.94 4.08 -25.72
C ASN A 63 -2.06 3.09 -26.02
N LEU A 64 -2.73 2.59 -24.99
CA LEU A 64 -3.87 1.68 -25.13
C LEU A 64 -5.16 2.48 -24.99
N THR A 65 -5.93 2.55 -26.06
CA THR A 65 -7.19 3.32 -26.12
C THR A 65 -8.43 2.46 -25.93
N ASP A 66 -8.33 1.15 -26.17
CA ASP A 66 -9.43 0.21 -26.04
C ASP A 66 -9.38 -0.47 -24.67
N PHE A 67 -9.99 0.19 -23.69
CA PHE A 67 -10.17 -0.34 -22.35
C PHE A 67 -11.50 0.14 -21.77
N HIS A 68 -12.06 -0.64 -20.85
CA HIS A 68 -13.26 -0.29 -20.12
C HIS A 68 -13.24 -0.85 -18.70
N THR A 69 -14.07 -0.27 -17.83
CA THR A 69 -14.25 -0.73 -16.46
C THR A 69 -15.63 -1.37 -16.30
N THR A 70 -15.67 -2.49 -15.60
CA THR A 70 -16.87 -3.13 -15.07
C THR A 70 -17.01 -2.79 -13.57
N ASP A 71 -17.97 -3.39 -12.88
CA ASP A 71 -18.13 -3.20 -11.42
C ASP A 71 -16.92 -3.66 -10.60
N SER A 72 -16.13 -4.60 -11.13
CA SER A 72 -15.01 -5.22 -10.39
C SER A 72 -13.70 -5.35 -11.15
N ASN A 73 -13.69 -5.07 -12.46
CA ASN A 73 -12.51 -5.25 -13.30
C ASN A 73 -12.24 -4.06 -14.22
N LEU A 74 -10.96 -3.81 -14.48
CA LEU A 74 -10.48 -3.09 -15.65
C LEU A 74 -10.10 -4.12 -16.72
N ILE A 75 -10.70 -4.01 -17.91
CA ILE A 75 -10.42 -4.85 -19.07
C ILE A 75 -9.77 -3.99 -20.13
N ILE A 76 -8.60 -4.43 -20.61
CA ILE A 76 -7.81 -3.73 -21.61
C ILE A 76 -7.69 -4.65 -22.83
N ASN A 77 -8.34 -4.29 -23.93
CA ASN A 77 -8.41 -5.08 -25.15
C ASN A 77 -7.12 -4.89 -25.95
N HIS A 78 -6.11 -5.72 -25.66
CA HIS A 78 -4.84 -5.71 -26.36
C HIS A 78 -4.26 -7.12 -26.47
N LYS A 79 -3.87 -7.51 -27.68
CA LYS A 79 -3.27 -8.81 -27.93
C LYS A 79 -1.83 -8.83 -27.43
N ILE A 80 -1.52 -9.78 -26.55
CA ILE A 80 -0.16 -10.02 -26.06
C ILE A 80 0.28 -11.41 -26.51
N SER A 81 1.50 -11.50 -27.04
CA SER A 81 2.12 -12.76 -27.41
C SER A 81 2.30 -13.67 -26.18
N ASN A 82 2.50 -14.96 -26.41
CA ASN A 82 2.88 -15.88 -25.34
C ASN A 82 4.27 -15.51 -24.78
N ASN A 83 4.52 -15.87 -23.52
CA ASN A 83 5.83 -15.68 -22.88
C ASN A 83 6.36 -14.25 -22.97
N THR A 84 5.48 -13.26 -22.84
CA THR A 84 5.85 -11.84 -22.92
C THR A 84 6.08 -11.30 -21.51
N SER A 85 7.17 -10.56 -21.33
CA SER A 85 7.40 -9.72 -20.16
C SER A 85 7.16 -8.25 -20.53
N ALA A 86 6.31 -7.57 -19.77
CA ALA A 86 5.83 -6.23 -20.10
C ALA A 86 5.63 -5.38 -18.84
N THR A 87 5.42 -4.08 -19.04
CA THR A 87 4.95 -3.19 -17.98
C THR A 87 3.70 -2.45 -18.43
N LEU A 88 2.63 -2.54 -17.64
CA LEU A 88 1.43 -1.75 -17.81
C LEU A 88 1.48 -0.54 -16.88
N LYS A 89 1.40 0.66 -17.45
CA LYS A 89 1.35 1.93 -16.74
C LYS A 89 -0.08 2.48 -16.80
N ILE A 90 -0.64 2.80 -15.64
CA ILE A 90 -2.03 3.22 -15.52
C ILE A 90 -2.11 4.49 -14.68
N HIS A 91 -2.74 5.52 -15.25
CA HIS A 91 -3.15 6.72 -14.54
C HIS A 91 -4.63 6.61 -14.18
N TYR A 92 -4.98 6.87 -12.93
CA TYR A 92 -6.35 6.70 -12.45
C TYR A 92 -6.65 7.64 -11.28
N LYS A 93 -7.94 7.74 -10.93
CA LYS A 93 -8.42 8.41 -9.72
C LYS A 93 -9.27 7.45 -8.90
N GLY A 94 -9.21 7.57 -7.59
CA GLY A 94 -10.11 6.87 -6.68
C GLY A 94 -10.73 7.82 -5.66
N LYS A 95 -11.69 7.28 -4.92
CA LYS A 95 -12.30 7.95 -3.77
C LYS A 95 -11.75 7.35 -2.48
N VAL A 96 -11.48 8.19 -1.49
CA VAL A 96 -11.25 7.70 -0.14
C VAL A 96 -12.59 7.16 0.38
N SER A 97 -12.56 5.94 0.93
CA SER A 97 -13.75 5.25 1.40
C SER A 97 -14.18 5.72 2.79
N ASP A 98 -15.49 5.61 3.05
CA ASP A 98 -16.10 5.86 4.36
C ASP A 98 -16.34 4.55 5.15
N ASP A 99 -16.06 3.37 4.56
CA ASP A 99 -16.43 2.05 5.10
C ASP A 99 -15.27 1.26 5.76
N LEU A 100 -14.25 1.96 6.27
CA LEU A 100 -13.03 1.41 6.91
C LEU A 100 -12.27 0.35 6.08
N LYS A 101 -12.48 0.36 4.75
CA LYS A 101 -11.87 -0.57 3.78
C LYS A 101 -11.24 0.18 2.62
N GLY A 102 -10.28 -0.45 1.95
CA GLY A 102 -9.50 0.21 0.92
C GLY A 102 -8.64 1.31 1.55
N LEU A 103 -8.58 2.48 0.93
CA LEU A 103 -8.02 3.70 1.52
C LEU A 103 -9.17 4.48 2.16
N TYR A 104 -9.11 4.73 3.46
CA TYR A 104 -10.22 5.34 4.20
C TYR A 104 -9.75 6.39 5.20
N PHE A 105 -10.68 7.22 5.67
CA PHE A 105 -10.45 8.17 6.76
C PHE A 105 -10.73 7.54 8.12
N SER A 106 -9.77 7.64 9.03
CA SER A 106 -9.97 7.50 10.46
C SER A 106 -9.95 8.89 11.10
N SER A 107 -10.89 9.16 11.98
CA SER A 107 -11.03 10.46 12.65
C SER A 107 -10.75 10.37 14.13
N TYR A 108 -10.18 11.43 14.69
CA TYR A 108 -9.89 11.52 16.12
C TYR A 108 -10.01 12.97 16.60
N ASN A 109 -10.21 13.14 17.90
CA ASN A 109 -10.30 14.47 18.51
C ASN A 109 -8.93 14.89 19.04
N SER A 110 -8.38 15.96 18.47
CA SER A 110 -7.16 16.63 18.91
C SER A 110 -7.50 18.03 19.40
N ASN A 111 -7.30 18.33 20.69
CA ASN A 111 -7.56 19.67 21.26
C ASN A 111 -8.93 20.26 20.87
N ASN A 112 -10.00 19.46 21.01
CA ASN A 112 -11.38 19.80 20.61
C ASN A 112 -11.59 20.09 19.11
N LYS A 113 -10.67 19.65 18.25
CA LYS A 113 -10.81 19.68 16.79
C LYS A 113 -10.78 18.26 16.24
N LYS A 114 -11.68 17.99 15.29
CA LYS A 114 -11.66 16.73 14.54
C LYS A 114 -10.47 16.75 13.57
N GLU A 115 -9.54 15.83 13.77
CA GLU A 115 -8.40 15.58 12.89
C GLU A 115 -8.61 14.25 12.15
N ILE A 116 -7.83 14.06 11.09
CA ILE A 116 -7.99 12.95 10.16
C ILE A 116 -6.64 12.25 9.95
N LEU A 117 -6.70 10.93 9.98
CA LEU A 117 -5.67 9.99 9.55
C LEU A 117 -6.20 9.26 8.31
N LEU A 118 -5.42 9.19 7.23
CA LEU A 118 -5.68 8.19 6.19
C LEU A 118 -5.02 6.88 6.56
N SER A 119 -5.71 5.78 6.33
CA SER A 119 -5.14 4.44 6.48
C SER A 119 -5.70 3.49 5.44
N THR A 120 -5.01 2.37 5.25
CA THR A 120 -5.43 1.30 4.34
C THR A 120 -5.82 0.04 5.11
N GLN A 121 -6.92 -0.61 4.69
CA GLN A 121 -7.30 -1.96 5.10
C GLN A 121 -7.69 -2.75 3.85
N PHE A 122 -6.88 -3.71 3.45
CA PHE A 122 -7.05 -4.42 2.17
C PHE A 122 -7.54 -5.85 2.30
N GLU A 123 -7.38 -6.51 3.46
CA GLU A 123 -7.89 -7.86 3.61
C GLU A 123 -9.43 -7.87 3.67
N PRO A 124 -10.11 -8.75 2.92
CA PRO A 124 -9.54 -9.79 2.04
C PRO A 124 -9.27 -9.35 0.58
N THR A 125 -10.04 -8.40 0.04
CA THR A 125 -10.06 -8.09 -1.40
C THR A 125 -10.26 -6.60 -1.69
N ASP A 126 -9.78 -5.73 -0.82
CA ASP A 126 -10.01 -4.29 -0.89
C ASP A 126 -8.80 -3.51 -1.44
N ALA A 127 -7.68 -4.19 -1.76
CA ALA A 127 -6.57 -3.56 -2.48
C ALA A 127 -7.02 -3.01 -3.84
N ARG A 128 -7.93 -3.72 -4.53
CA ARG A 128 -8.54 -3.32 -5.81
C ARG A 128 -9.36 -2.02 -5.77
N LYS A 129 -9.72 -1.54 -4.58
CA LYS A 129 -10.37 -0.23 -4.38
C LYS A 129 -9.36 0.93 -4.39
N VAL A 130 -8.07 0.61 -4.28
CA VAL A 130 -6.99 1.60 -4.20
C VAL A 130 -6.04 1.50 -5.38
N ILE A 131 -5.71 0.29 -5.82
CA ILE A 131 -4.83 0.05 -6.97
C ILE A 131 -5.47 -0.94 -7.94
N PRO A 132 -5.45 -0.70 -9.27
CA PRO A 132 -5.82 -1.74 -10.23
C PRO A 132 -4.73 -2.83 -10.20
N CYS A 133 -5.08 -4.07 -9.88
CA CYS A 133 -4.10 -5.13 -9.61
C CYS A 133 -4.65 -6.55 -9.85
N VAL A 134 -3.82 -7.58 -9.65
CA VAL A 134 -4.29 -8.97 -9.56
C VAL A 134 -4.50 -9.26 -8.08
N ASP A 135 -5.72 -9.04 -7.60
CA ASP A 135 -6.03 -9.02 -6.18
C ASP A 135 -6.42 -10.42 -5.68
N HIS A 136 -5.43 -11.30 -5.65
CA HIS A 136 -5.56 -12.69 -5.22
C HIS A 136 -4.28 -13.14 -4.51
N PRO A 137 -4.37 -13.77 -3.32
CA PRO A 137 -3.21 -14.01 -2.46
C PRO A 137 -2.10 -14.86 -3.08
N ASN A 138 -2.43 -15.76 -4.01
CA ASN A 138 -1.46 -16.59 -4.72
C ASN A 138 -0.56 -15.80 -5.71
N TYR A 139 -0.96 -14.60 -6.11
CA TYR A 139 -0.23 -13.79 -7.10
C TYR A 139 0.60 -12.73 -6.38
N LYS A 140 1.70 -13.20 -5.79
CA LYS A 140 2.61 -12.35 -5.01
C LYS A 140 3.55 -11.55 -5.91
N ALA A 141 3.89 -10.35 -5.47
CA ALA A 141 4.79 -9.44 -6.20
C ALA A 141 5.62 -8.59 -5.23
N ILE A 142 6.62 -7.90 -5.78
CA ILE A 142 7.39 -6.86 -5.09
C ILE A 142 6.63 -5.54 -5.18
N PHE A 143 6.52 -4.78 -4.09
CA PHE A 143 5.88 -3.47 -4.06
C PHE A 143 6.91 -2.37 -3.83
N SER A 144 6.80 -1.28 -4.58
CA SER A 144 7.51 -0.02 -4.38
C SER A 144 6.47 1.07 -4.22
N LEU A 145 6.43 1.73 -3.06
CA LEU A 145 5.44 2.74 -2.76
C LEU A 145 6.07 4.12 -2.71
N LYS A 146 5.38 5.08 -3.32
CA LYS A 146 5.65 6.50 -3.22
C LYS A 146 4.37 7.23 -2.85
N LEU A 147 4.47 8.16 -1.90
CA LEU A 147 3.36 8.97 -1.44
C LEU A 147 3.67 10.45 -1.64
N ILE A 148 2.74 11.19 -2.23
CA ILE A 148 2.81 12.65 -2.34
C ILE A 148 1.81 13.25 -1.37
N ILE A 149 2.31 13.87 -0.30
CA ILE A 149 1.50 14.27 0.86
C ILE A 149 1.80 15.71 1.30
N PRO A 150 0.90 16.35 2.08
CA PRO A 150 1.19 17.63 2.71
C PRO A 150 2.47 17.60 3.57
N THR A 151 3.29 18.66 3.49
CA THR A 151 4.58 18.74 4.20
C THR A 151 4.49 18.59 5.72
N LYS A 152 3.34 18.92 6.30
CA LYS A 152 3.06 18.85 7.75
C LYS A 152 2.66 17.46 8.24
N LEU A 153 2.46 16.49 7.35
CA LEU A 153 2.04 15.14 7.70
C LEU A 153 3.22 14.16 7.59
N ASN A 154 3.13 13.08 8.34
CA ASN A 154 4.02 11.93 8.24
C ASN A 154 3.30 10.79 7.52
N ALA A 155 4.08 9.89 6.94
CA ALA A 155 3.55 8.64 6.39
C ALA A 155 4.42 7.46 6.77
N ILE A 156 3.77 6.32 6.93
CA ILE A 156 4.39 5.02 7.17
C ILE A 156 3.82 4.00 6.20
N SER A 157 4.59 2.94 5.92
CA SER A 157 4.20 1.84 5.04
C SER A 157 4.90 0.55 5.48
N ASN A 158 4.80 -0.53 4.71
CA ASN A 158 5.44 -1.83 4.99
C ASN A 158 6.97 -1.72 5.18
N MET A 159 7.63 -0.89 4.37
CA MET A 159 9.08 -0.81 4.26
C MET A 159 9.62 0.54 4.78
N PRO A 160 10.92 0.68 5.11
CA PRO A 160 11.48 1.97 5.52
C PRO A 160 11.52 2.99 4.39
N VAL A 161 11.44 4.28 4.75
CA VAL A 161 11.64 5.42 3.87
C VAL A 161 13.09 5.43 3.38
N ILE A 162 13.28 5.59 2.07
CA ILE A 162 14.61 5.71 1.44
C ILE A 162 14.89 7.11 0.89
N ASN A 163 13.85 7.89 0.64
CA ASN A 163 13.97 9.25 0.15
C ASN A 163 12.75 10.07 0.58
N GLU A 164 13.00 11.30 1.03
CA GLU A 164 11.97 12.28 1.34
C GLU A 164 12.43 13.63 0.79
N LYS A 165 11.60 14.25 -0.06
CA LYS A 165 11.94 15.54 -0.66
C LYS A 165 10.72 16.45 -0.75
N ALA A 166 10.91 17.74 -0.48
CA ALA A 166 9.89 18.74 -0.77
C ALA A 166 9.74 18.88 -2.29
N ILE A 167 8.50 18.82 -2.79
CA ILE A 167 8.19 19.07 -4.22
C ILE A 167 7.55 20.46 -4.40
N SER A 168 7.03 21.05 -3.33
CA SER A 168 6.56 22.43 -3.26
C SER A 168 6.57 22.93 -1.80
N LYS A 169 6.12 24.17 -1.56
CA LYS A 169 5.95 24.69 -0.18
C LYS A 169 4.93 23.87 0.64
N SER A 170 3.97 23.23 -0.01
CA SER A 170 2.85 22.54 0.64
C SER A 170 2.90 21.02 0.51
N LEU A 171 3.69 20.47 -0.41
CA LEU A 171 3.76 19.02 -0.67
C LEU A 171 5.18 18.48 -0.59
N LYS A 172 5.30 17.25 -0.10
CA LYS A 172 6.51 16.42 -0.15
C LYS A 172 6.22 15.06 -0.77
N GLU A 173 7.25 14.48 -1.36
CA GLU A 173 7.28 13.11 -1.85
C GLU A 173 8.06 12.26 -0.85
N ILE A 174 7.48 11.12 -0.47
CA ILE A 174 8.12 10.09 0.37
C ILE A 174 8.18 8.80 -0.45
N GLU A 175 9.37 8.23 -0.60
CA GLU A 175 9.60 6.96 -1.27
C GLU A 175 10.04 5.90 -0.26
N PHE A 176 9.41 4.73 -0.33
CA PHE A 176 9.73 3.57 0.51
C PHE A 176 10.54 2.54 -0.26
N SER A 177 11.41 1.82 0.44
CA SER A 177 12.15 0.70 -0.17
C SER A 177 11.23 -0.41 -0.67
N LYS A 178 11.76 -1.24 -1.58
CA LYS A 178 11.04 -2.36 -2.17
C LYS A 178 10.71 -3.41 -1.12
N SER A 179 9.47 -3.91 -1.11
CA SER A 179 9.09 -5.05 -0.27
C SER A 179 9.73 -6.34 -0.77
N PRO A 180 9.79 -7.40 0.07
CA PRO A 180 9.86 -8.77 -0.41
C PRO A 180 8.62 -9.13 -1.24
N ILE A 181 8.64 -10.32 -1.84
CA ILE A 181 7.48 -10.89 -2.54
C ILE A 181 6.36 -11.13 -1.54
N MET A 182 5.25 -10.41 -1.67
CA MET A 182 4.09 -10.52 -0.78
C MET A 182 2.77 -10.40 -1.56
N SER A 183 1.65 -10.69 -0.90
CA SER A 183 0.31 -10.59 -1.48
C SER A 183 -0.23 -9.15 -1.40
N THR A 184 -1.13 -8.78 -2.30
CA THR A 184 -1.74 -7.42 -2.37
C THR A 184 -2.39 -6.98 -1.06
N TYR A 185 -3.06 -7.89 -0.35
CA TYR A 185 -3.76 -7.58 0.90
C TYR A 185 -2.85 -7.12 2.05
N LEU A 186 -1.53 -7.41 1.97
CA LEU A 186 -0.56 -6.99 2.97
C LEU A 186 0.01 -5.59 2.72
N LEU A 187 -0.19 -5.02 1.53
CA LEU A 187 0.23 -3.64 1.24
C LEU A 187 -0.46 -2.70 2.23
N PHE A 188 0.31 -1.78 2.81
CA PHE A 188 -0.19 -0.85 3.82
C PHE A 188 0.47 0.51 3.69
N PHE A 189 -0.32 1.56 3.92
CA PHE A 189 0.21 2.86 4.29
C PHE A 189 -0.79 3.66 5.13
N ALA A 190 -0.26 4.53 5.97
CA ALA A 190 -1.03 5.52 6.72
C ALA A 190 -0.40 6.90 6.61
N ILE A 191 -1.23 7.95 6.59
CA ILE A 191 -0.82 9.34 6.41
C ILE A 191 -1.58 10.22 7.40
N GLY A 192 -0.86 10.93 8.26
CA GLY A 192 -1.50 11.81 9.26
C GLY A 192 -0.52 12.53 10.16
N LYS A 193 -1.03 13.19 11.19
CA LYS A 193 -0.24 13.76 12.28
C LYS A 193 0.10 12.64 13.27
N ILE A 194 1.04 11.80 12.87
CA ILE A 194 1.49 10.65 13.64
C ILE A 194 2.96 10.79 14.04
N SER A 195 3.27 10.28 15.21
CA SER A 195 4.60 10.24 15.82
C SER A 195 4.85 8.85 16.38
N SER A 196 6.11 8.51 16.64
CA SER A 196 6.45 7.21 17.22
C SER A 196 7.50 7.31 18.31
N LYS A 197 7.46 6.33 19.22
CA LYS A 197 8.62 5.90 19.99
C LYS A 197 9.21 4.65 19.35
N GLU A 198 10.50 4.45 19.55
CA GLU A 198 11.26 3.37 18.92
C GLU A 198 12.19 2.64 19.88
N ILE A 199 12.46 1.38 19.57
CA ILE A 199 13.47 0.54 20.22
C ILE A 199 14.10 -0.37 19.15
N LYS A 200 15.37 -0.72 19.32
CA LYS A 200 16.07 -1.63 18.43
C LYS A 200 16.26 -2.99 19.10
N THR A 201 15.95 -4.08 18.42
CA THR A 201 16.20 -5.43 18.94
C THR A 201 17.70 -5.74 18.95
N LYS A 202 18.10 -6.81 19.63
CA LYS A 202 19.50 -7.28 19.67
C LYS A 202 20.04 -7.65 18.28
N GLN A 203 19.16 -8.12 17.41
CA GLN A 203 19.42 -8.55 16.03
C GLN A 203 19.36 -7.37 15.05
N GLY A 204 19.01 -6.17 15.55
CA GLY A 204 19.08 -4.93 14.81
C GLY A 204 17.80 -4.50 14.10
N VAL A 205 16.67 -5.18 14.34
CA VAL A 205 15.36 -4.78 13.79
C VAL A 205 14.89 -3.53 14.53
N LEU A 206 14.51 -2.49 13.79
CA LEU A 206 13.92 -1.29 14.36
C LEU A 206 12.43 -1.51 14.63
N ILE A 207 12.02 -1.47 15.90
CA ILE A 207 10.62 -1.56 16.29
C ILE A 207 10.12 -0.17 16.64
N ARG A 208 8.96 0.22 16.10
CA ARG A 208 8.34 1.53 16.39
C ARG A 208 6.87 1.35 16.67
N VAL A 209 6.34 2.15 17.60
CA VAL A 209 4.90 2.25 17.84
C VAL A 209 4.48 3.66 17.49
N TRP A 210 3.64 3.76 16.46
CA TRP A 210 3.08 4.98 15.91
C TRP A 210 1.70 5.24 16.47
N ALA A 211 1.41 6.49 16.79
CA ALA A 211 0.09 6.91 17.26
C ALA A 211 -0.20 8.37 16.89
N THR A 212 -1.46 8.76 17.05
CA THR A 212 -1.95 10.13 16.87
C THR A 212 -1.67 10.99 18.12
N ASP A 213 -1.57 12.32 17.97
CA ASP A 213 -1.64 13.29 19.08
C ASP A 213 -0.72 13.07 20.30
N ASN A 214 0.55 12.75 20.08
CA ASN A 214 1.51 12.46 21.16
C ASN A 214 1.12 11.24 22.03
N LYS A 215 0.18 10.39 21.57
CA LYS A 215 -0.20 9.18 22.29
C LYS A 215 0.89 8.11 22.25
N GLU A 216 1.92 8.25 21.42
CA GLU A 216 3.08 7.36 21.45
C GLU A 216 3.78 7.37 22.82
N LYS A 217 3.52 8.36 23.68
CA LYS A 217 3.96 8.32 25.08
C LYS A 217 3.48 7.09 25.86
N PHE A 218 2.35 6.49 25.47
CA PHE A 218 1.78 5.29 26.09
C PHE A 218 2.30 3.97 25.49
N SER A 219 3.27 4.02 24.58
CA SER A 219 3.68 2.85 23.80
C SER A 219 4.71 1.92 24.47
N ASP A 220 5.20 2.24 25.67
CA ASP A 220 6.32 1.52 26.29
C ASP A 220 6.01 0.02 26.46
N PHE A 221 4.80 -0.32 26.92
CA PHE A 221 4.37 -1.72 27.04
C PHE A 221 4.35 -2.44 25.68
N ALA A 222 3.83 -1.80 24.63
CA ALA A 222 3.76 -2.39 23.31
C ALA A 222 5.16 -2.59 22.69
N LEU A 223 6.06 -1.63 22.87
CA LEU A 223 7.46 -1.72 22.42
C LEU A 223 8.18 -2.88 23.10
N GLU A 224 8.16 -2.94 24.44
CA GLU A 224 8.83 -4.01 25.19
C GLU A 224 8.28 -5.39 24.85
N THR A 225 6.95 -5.49 24.72
CA THR A 225 6.28 -6.75 24.38
C THR A 225 6.63 -7.19 22.96
N SER A 226 6.63 -6.26 22.00
CA SER A 226 6.99 -6.55 20.60
C SER A 226 8.42 -7.08 20.48
N VAL A 227 9.39 -6.48 21.18
CA VAL A 227 10.78 -6.99 21.23
C VAL A 227 10.82 -8.42 21.76
N LYS A 228 10.20 -8.69 22.92
CA LYS A 228 10.19 -10.01 23.55
C LYS A 228 9.54 -11.07 22.66
N LEU A 229 8.42 -10.74 22.01
CA LEU A 229 7.72 -11.65 21.12
C LEU A 229 8.49 -11.90 19.82
N LEU A 230 9.11 -10.87 19.24
CA LEU A 230 9.92 -11.05 18.04
C LEU A 230 11.13 -11.96 18.33
N ASP A 231 11.86 -11.70 19.42
CA ASP A 231 12.96 -12.57 19.88
C ASP A 231 12.50 -14.01 20.10
N TYR A 232 11.33 -14.20 20.73
CA TYR A 232 10.74 -15.51 20.96
C TYR A 232 10.42 -16.22 19.65
N PHE A 233 9.73 -15.57 18.71
CA PHE A 233 9.34 -16.18 17.44
C PHE A 233 10.53 -16.49 16.53
N GLU A 234 11.54 -15.62 16.48
CA GLU A 234 12.79 -15.92 15.77
C GLU A 234 13.47 -17.17 16.32
N SER A 235 13.52 -17.30 17.65
CA SER A 235 14.11 -18.45 18.33
C SER A 235 13.28 -19.72 18.13
N TYR A 236 11.96 -19.61 18.24
CA TYR A 236 11.03 -20.73 18.15
C TYR A 236 10.93 -21.30 16.74
N PHE A 237 10.83 -20.44 15.72
CA PHE A 237 10.75 -20.87 14.32
C PHE A 237 12.12 -21.14 13.70
N GLY A 238 13.21 -20.67 14.32
CA GLY A 238 14.57 -20.75 13.76
C GLY A 238 14.76 -19.90 12.51
N ILE A 239 13.86 -18.94 12.26
CA ILE A 239 13.87 -18.07 11.08
C ILE A 239 13.84 -16.63 11.57
N LYS A 240 14.83 -15.84 11.15
CA LYS A 240 14.90 -14.41 11.46
C LYS A 240 13.80 -13.62 10.76
N TYR A 241 13.34 -12.57 11.40
CA TYR A 241 12.45 -11.61 10.78
C TYR A 241 13.17 -10.89 9.62
N PRO A 242 12.60 -10.93 8.40
CA PRO A 242 13.37 -10.58 7.20
C PRO A 242 13.38 -9.09 6.87
N LEU A 243 12.58 -8.26 7.54
CA LEU A 243 12.50 -6.83 7.27
C LEU A 243 13.38 -6.03 8.25
N PRO A 244 13.94 -4.88 7.82
CA PRO A 244 14.79 -4.06 8.69
C PRO A 244 14.03 -3.39 9.84
N LYS A 245 12.69 -3.37 9.78
CA LYS A 245 11.83 -2.73 10.77
C LYS A 245 10.48 -3.44 10.93
N LEU A 246 9.89 -3.26 12.10
CA LEU A 246 8.52 -3.67 12.43
C LEU A 246 7.81 -2.50 13.10
N ASP A 247 6.90 -1.88 12.37
CA ASP A 247 6.04 -0.83 12.90
C ASP A 247 4.76 -1.44 13.47
N HIS A 248 4.27 -0.82 14.53
CA HIS A 248 2.92 -0.97 15.05
C HIS A 248 2.25 0.39 14.94
N ILE A 249 1.02 0.47 14.43
CA ILE A 249 0.26 1.73 14.42
C ILE A 249 -1.10 1.53 15.08
N ALA A 250 -1.37 2.40 16.05
CA ALA A 250 -2.69 2.50 16.65
C ALA A 250 -3.56 3.42 15.77
N ILE A 251 -4.67 2.90 15.28
CA ILE A 251 -5.62 3.59 14.40
C ILE A 251 -6.90 3.85 15.20
N PRO A 252 -7.36 5.12 15.31
CA PRO A 252 -8.55 5.48 16.07
C PRO A 252 -9.83 4.75 15.63
N ASP A 253 -10.06 4.71 14.32
CA ASP A 253 -11.21 4.01 13.70
C ASP A 253 -10.69 2.82 12.91
N PHE A 254 -10.78 1.62 13.48
CA PHE A 254 -10.32 0.39 12.84
C PHE A 254 -11.39 -0.69 12.93
N ALA A 255 -11.79 -1.31 11.81
CA ALA A 255 -12.92 -2.24 11.80
C ALA A 255 -12.66 -3.54 12.59
N ALA A 256 -11.43 -4.06 12.51
CA ALA A 256 -10.99 -5.26 13.21
C ALA A 256 -10.31 -4.91 14.56
N GLY A 257 -9.69 -5.91 15.21
CA GLY A 257 -8.82 -5.68 16.36
C GLY A 257 -7.39 -5.29 15.96
N ALA A 258 -6.85 -5.98 14.97
CA ALA A 258 -5.55 -5.71 14.37
C ALA A 258 -5.49 -6.27 12.93
N MET A 259 -4.47 -5.90 12.16
CA MET A 259 -4.15 -6.47 10.85
C MET A 259 -2.64 -6.56 10.66
N GLU A 260 -2.16 -7.73 10.24
CA GLU A 260 -0.75 -8.11 10.18
C GLU A 260 0.00 -7.62 8.93
N ASN A 261 -0.33 -6.42 8.43
CA ASN A 261 0.35 -5.88 7.25
C ASN A 261 1.87 -5.92 7.43
N TRP A 262 2.57 -6.57 6.50
CA TRP A 262 3.96 -6.99 6.74
C TRP A 262 4.88 -5.79 6.96
N GLY A 263 5.50 -5.71 8.14
CA GLY A 263 6.35 -4.59 8.53
C GLY A 263 5.63 -3.39 9.13
N CYS A 264 4.29 -3.33 9.09
CA CYS A 264 3.52 -2.27 9.74
C CYS A 264 2.14 -2.79 10.20
N ILE A 265 2.10 -3.41 11.38
CA ILE A 265 0.87 -4.00 11.92
C ILE A 265 -0.04 -2.88 12.42
N SER A 266 -1.30 -2.87 11.99
CA SER A 266 -2.29 -1.90 12.46
C SER A 266 -3.15 -2.48 13.58
N TYR A 267 -3.56 -1.63 14.52
CA TYR A 267 -4.35 -1.97 15.70
C TYR A 267 -5.46 -0.95 15.89
N ARG A 268 -6.58 -1.37 16.49
CA ARG A 268 -7.53 -0.42 17.07
C ARG A 268 -6.89 0.23 18.32
N GLU A 269 -6.96 1.56 18.43
CA GLU A 269 -6.57 2.31 19.65
C GLU A 269 -7.38 1.89 20.89
#